data_AF-A0A5J4TWM7-F1
#
_entry.id   AF-A0A5J4TWM7-F1
#
_cell.length_a   1.000
_cell.length_b   1.000
_cell.length_c   1.000
_cell.angle_alpha   90.00
_cell.angle_beta   90.00
_cell.angle_gamma   90.00
#
_symmetry.space_group_name_H-M   'P 1'
#
loop_
_entity.id
_entity.type
_entity.pdbx_description
1 polymer ?
#
loop_
_entity_poly.entity_id
_entity_poly.type
_entity_poly.pdbx_seq_one_letter_code
_entity_poly.pdbx_strand_id
1 'polypeptide(L)'
;MPDTKTNRYRSQNKVAEGIRLIIQHYNLSGNSAKCRDVQNFLADFKGFDLAADGKKIAKRMNISICVYAYKEDEAAHILFISDPEALTGCRYCPICKLHGIKIKDKNCHLARDFERHVEKCKLNKGKQVLLSSSQIPFAPHIYGNQTYMYLLANEMLDKFKPTQYYITYDFETVERNINKYFGKKKDEKNEAGQQISNSFQNSILEPLRVATSIKSKSGIRTIYYDLRQENFIEQWLEEVFKAAEQIKQDNMCCDSIDDEGRHQDSEIPYEIPVPVVDWHIVQGGYLGDFSHIKRVE
;
A
#
# COMPACT_ATOMS: atom_id res chain seq x y z
N MET A 1 -2.10 29.66 4.47
CA MET A 1 -0.91 30.16 3.75
C MET A 1 0.27 30.07 4.70
N PRO A 2 1.24 29.15 4.51
CA PRO A 2 2.61 29.35 4.96
C PRO A 2 3.43 30.06 3.86
N ASP A 3 4.41 30.84 4.29
CA ASP A 3 5.07 31.94 3.59
C ASP A 3 5.54 31.73 2.14
N THR A 4 5.37 32.81 1.36
CA THR A 4 5.71 33.06 -0.05
C THR A 4 7.21 33.18 -0.35
N LYS A 5 8.07 32.39 0.30
CA LYS A 5 9.53 32.34 0.03
C LYS A 5 10.06 30.92 -0.14
N THR A 6 9.38 30.08 -0.93
CA THR A 6 9.99 28.81 -1.36
C THR A 6 11.02 29.10 -2.45
N ASN A 7 12.31 29.01 -2.08
CA ASN A 7 13.46 29.06 -2.98
C ASN A 7 13.36 27.94 -4.05
N ARG A 8 12.63 28.17 -5.15
CA ARG A 8 12.79 27.36 -6.35
C ARG A 8 14.17 27.67 -6.92
N TYR A 9 15.08 26.71 -6.89
CA TYR A 9 16.38 26.84 -7.55
C TYR A 9 16.16 27.20 -9.03
N ARG A 10 16.79 28.29 -9.50
CA ARG A 10 16.83 28.64 -10.94
C ARG A 10 17.37 27.44 -11.73
N SER A 11 16.87 27.21 -12.95
CA SER A 11 17.25 26.07 -13.80
C SER A 11 18.77 25.88 -13.92
N GLN A 12 19.51 26.97 -14.08
CA GLN A 12 20.98 26.99 -14.15
C GLN A 12 21.63 26.44 -12.86
N ASN A 13 21.04 26.67 -11.70
CA ASN A 13 21.53 26.13 -10.42
C ASN A 13 21.23 24.64 -10.28
N LYS A 14 20.13 24.15 -10.89
CA LYS A 14 19.82 22.71 -10.91
C LYS A 14 20.81 21.92 -11.74
N VAL A 15 21.21 22.45 -12.90
CA VAL A 15 22.23 21.84 -13.77
C VAL A 15 23.59 21.82 -13.06
N ALA A 16 24.00 22.94 -12.46
CA ALA A 16 25.24 23.01 -11.70
C ALA A 16 25.27 22.02 -10.52
N GLU A 17 24.18 21.93 -9.75
CA GLU A 17 24.05 20.94 -8.66
C GLU A 17 24.04 19.49 -9.18
N GLY A 18 23.36 19.22 -10.29
CA GLY A 18 23.38 17.91 -10.94
C GLY A 18 24.80 17.47 -11.30
N ILE A 19 25.60 18.38 -11.87
CA ILE A 19 26.99 18.11 -12.23
C ILE A 19 27.85 17.89 -10.98
N ARG A 20 27.65 18.67 -9.92
CA ARG A 20 28.34 18.46 -8.64
C ARG A 20 28.05 17.07 -8.06
N LEU A 21 26.81 16.61 -8.13
CA LEU A 21 26.40 15.29 -7.65
C LEU A 21 26.97 14.15 -8.51
N ILE A 22 27.02 14.31 -9.83
CA ILE A 22 27.65 13.35 -10.74
C ILE A 22 29.14 13.18 -10.42
N ILE A 23 29.86 14.29 -10.27
CA ILE A 23 31.29 14.29 -9.88
C ILE A 23 31.50 13.51 -8.58
N GLN A 24 30.66 13.76 -7.56
CA GLN A 24 30.71 13.06 -6.28
C GLN A 24 30.30 11.59 -6.37
N HIS A 25 29.36 11.24 -7.25
CA HIS A 25 28.88 9.87 -7.38
C HIS A 25 29.92 8.95 -8.02
N TYR A 26 30.48 9.39 -9.16
CA TYR A 26 31.44 8.65 -9.95
C TYR A 26 32.91 8.93 -9.59
N ASN A 27 33.16 9.69 -8.51
CA ASN A 27 34.48 10.05 -8.01
C ASN A 27 35.39 10.68 -9.10
N LEU A 28 34.84 11.58 -9.91
CA LEU A 28 35.58 12.24 -10.97
C LEU A 28 36.55 13.30 -10.40
N SER A 29 37.74 13.42 -10.99
CA SER A 29 38.70 14.49 -10.71
C SER A 29 38.21 15.81 -11.34
N GLY A 30 37.44 16.59 -10.60
CA GLY A 30 36.97 17.89 -11.06
C GLY A 30 36.00 18.57 -10.10
N ASN A 31 35.71 19.85 -10.36
CA ASN A 31 34.76 20.64 -9.56
C ASN A 31 33.70 21.33 -10.43
N SER A 32 33.75 21.17 -11.75
CA SER A 32 32.83 21.80 -12.69
C SER A 32 32.70 21.02 -13.99
N ALA A 33 31.64 21.31 -14.75
CA ALA A 33 31.37 20.78 -16.08
C ALA A 33 32.46 21.06 -17.12
N LYS A 34 33.32 22.05 -16.85
CA LYS A 34 34.38 22.50 -17.76
C LYS A 34 35.70 21.74 -17.54
N CYS A 35 35.78 20.90 -16.50
CA CYS A 35 36.97 20.12 -16.23
C CYS A 35 37.13 19.03 -17.30
N ARG A 36 38.34 18.83 -17.80
CA ARG A 36 38.64 17.90 -18.91
C ARG A 36 38.20 16.47 -18.59
N ASP A 37 38.42 16.01 -17.37
CA ASP A 37 38.03 14.66 -16.94
C ASP A 37 36.50 14.50 -16.88
N VAL A 38 35.79 15.55 -16.45
CA VAL A 38 34.32 15.58 -16.45
C VAL A 38 33.77 15.65 -17.86
N GLN A 39 34.40 16.41 -18.76
CA GLN A 39 33.99 16.49 -20.17
C GLN A 39 34.19 15.16 -20.90
N ASN A 40 35.33 14.48 -20.68
CA ASN A 40 35.58 13.14 -21.23
C ASN A 40 34.55 12.14 -20.70
N PHE A 41 34.24 12.17 -19.40
CA PHE A 41 33.20 11.33 -18.82
C PHE A 41 31.81 11.61 -19.43
N LEU A 42 31.44 12.89 -19.59
CA LEU A 42 30.15 13.27 -20.16
C LEU A 42 30.00 12.91 -21.64
N ALA A 43 31.09 12.86 -22.41
CA ALA A 43 31.08 12.45 -23.81
C ALA A 43 30.67 10.97 -23.99
N ASP A 44 31.09 10.11 -23.05
CA ASP A 44 30.78 8.68 -23.05
C ASP A 44 29.64 8.29 -22.09
N PHE A 45 28.99 9.28 -21.45
CA PHE A 45 27.98 9.05 -20.43
C PHE A 45 26.69 8.50 -21.06
N LYS A 46 26.43 7.21 -20.86
CA LYS A 46 25.26 6.49 -21.39
C LYS A 46 23.93 6.79 -20.67
N GLY A 47 23.91 7.79 -19.79
CA GLY A 47 22.77 8.10 -18.94
C GLY A 47 22.87 7.51 -17.54
N PHE A 48 22.03 8.01 -16.64
CA PHE A 48 21.99 7.59 -15.25
C PHE A 48 21.18 6.31 -15.11
N ASP A 49 21.83 5.20 -14.73
CA ASP A 49 21.13 3.94 -14.44
C ASP A 49 20.43 4.03 -13.08
N LEU A 50 19.13 4.31 -13.12
CA LEU A 50 18.32 4.46 -11.93
C LEU A 50 18.23 3.18 -11.09
N ALA A 51 18.32 2.00 -11.72
CA ALA A 51 18.26 0.72 -11.02
C ALA A 51 19.56 0.41 -10.27
N ALA A 52 20.71 0.65 -10.89
CA ALA A 52 22.01 0.39 -10.29
C ALA A 52 22.52 1.53 -9.39
N ASP A 53 22.41 2.78 -9.84
CA ASP A 53 23.00 3.94 -9.20
C ASP A 53 22.00 4.65 -8.28
N GLY A 54 20.71 4.61 -8.59
CA GLY A 54 19.65 5.17 -7.74
C GLY A 54 19.67 4.59 -6.32
N LYS A 55 19.81 3.28 -6.17
CA LYS A 55 19.88 2.62 -4.85
C LYS A 55 21.13 3.04 -4.06
N LYS A 56 22.28 3.22 -4.72
CA LYS A 56 23.53 3.68 -4.09
C LYS A 56 23.42 5.13 -3.63
N ILE A 57 22.80 6.00 -4.44
CA ILE A 57 22.55 7.39 -4.08
C ILE A 57 21.55 7.47 -2.93
N ALA A 58 20.45 6.73 -3.00
CA ALA A 58 19.44 6.64 -1.94
C ALA A 58 20.07 6.30 -0.59
N LYS A 59 20.93 5.27 -0.57
CA LYS A 59 21.67 4.87 0.63
C LYS A 59 22.67 5.92 1.10
N ARG A 60 23.43 6.53 0.18
CA ARG A 60 24.46 7.53 0.52
C ARG A 60 23.85 8.82 1.06
N MET A 61 22.76 9.29 0.46
CA MET A 61 22.09 10.53 0.84
C MET A 61 21.00 10.32 1.91
N ASN A 62 20.76 9.06 2.30
CA ASN A 62 19.70 8.66 3.22
C ASN A 62 18.32 9.18 2.78
N ILE A 63 18.02 9.03 1.50
CA ILE A 63 16.76 9.46 0.87
C ILE A 63 15.98 8.26 0.36
N SER A 64 14.65 8.36 0.38
CA SER A 64 13.77 7.44 -0.35
C SER A 64 13.56 7.98 -1.75
N ILE A 65 13.83 7.18 -2.78
CA ILE A 65 13.58 7.54 -4.17
C ILE A 65 12.32 6.80 -4.62
N CYS A 66 11.22 7.53 -4.81
CA CYS A 66 10.04 7.01 -5.49
C CYS A 66 10.07 7.45 -6.94
N VAL A 67 10.13 6.50 -7.87
CA VAL A 67 10.16 6.74 -9.31
C VAL A 67 8.77 6.51 -9.86
N TYR A 68 8.21 7.51 -10.52
CA TYR A 68 6.98 7.35 -11.29
C TYR A 68 7.34 7.52 -12.76
N ALA A 69 7.08 6.49 -13.57
CA ALA A 69 7.23 6.55 -15.02
C ALA A 69 5.90 7.02 -15.61
N TYR A 70 5.91 8.17 -16.29
CA TYR A 70 4.78 8.65 -17.09
C TYR A 70 5.04 8.26 -18.55
N LYS A 71 4.05 7.61 -19.18
CA LYS A 71 4.24 6.90 -20.45
C LYS A 71 4.31 7.82 -21.68
N GLU A 72 3.87 9.08 -21.57
CA GLU A 72 3.75 9.95 -22.75
C GLU A 72 5.03 10.72 -23.11
N ASP A 73 6.00 10.88 -22.19
CA ASP A 73 7.14 11.81 -22.40
C ASP A 73 8.55 11.20 -22.24
N GLU A 74 8.68 9.87 -22.04
CA GLU A 74 9.98 9.19 -21.73
C GLU A 74 10.78 9.81 -20.55
N ALA A 75 10.21 10.78 -19.84
CA ALA A 75 10.86 11.51 -18.75
C ALA A 75 10.49 10.89 -17.41
N ALA A 76 11.49 10.35 -16.71
CA ALA A 76 11.34 9.94 -15.33
C ALA A 76 11.35 11.17 -14.41
N HIS A 77 10.28 11.37 -13.63
CA HIS A 77 10.25 12.39 -12.60
C HIS A 77 10.68 11.81 -11.24
N ILE A 78 11.75 12.36 -10.67
CA ILE A 78 12.24 11.99 -9.33
C ILE A 78 11.64 12.97 -8.32
N LEU A 79 10.82 12.47 -7.39
CA LEU A 79 10.30 13.26 -6.29
C LEU A 79 11.29 13.26 -5.11
N PHE A 80 11.90 14.41 -4.83
CA PHE A 80 12.69 14.62 -3.61
C PHE A 80 11.80 15.18 -2.50
N ILE A 81 11.64 14.41 -1.42
CA ILE A 81 10.92 14.85 -0.23
C ILE A 81 11.94 15.49 0.72
N SER A 82 12.05 16.82 0.66
CA SER A 82 12.95 17.58 1.53
C SER A 82 12.46 17.64 2.98
N ASP A 83 11.15 17.57 3.16
CA ASP A 83 10.48 17.68 4.46
C ASP A 83 9.39 16.59 4.58
N PRO A 84 9.75 15.41 5.09
CA PRO A 84 8.81 14.31 5.30
C PRO A 84 7.71 14.66 6.33
N GLU A 85 8.03 15.54 7.28
CA GLU A 85 7.13 15.98 8.33
C GLU A 85 6.01 16.87 7.76
N ALA A 86 6.35 17.84 6.91
CA ALA A 86 5.36 18.66 6.21
C ALA A 86 4.50 17.85 5.23
N LEU A 87 5.08 16.84 4.56
CA LEU A 87 4.35 15.99 3.63
C LEU A 87 3.33 15.09 4.33
N THR A 88 3.75 14.43 5.42
CA THR A 88 2.91 13.46 6.13
C THR A 88 2.02 14.11 7.20
N GLY A 89 2.36 15.33 7.63
CA GLY A 89 1.76 15.96 8.81
C GLY A 89 2.13 15.26 10.12
N CYS A 90 3.08 14.32 10.08
CA CYS A 90 3.48 13.46 11.16
C CYS A 90 4.99 13.52 11.39
N ARG A 91 5.39 13.54 12.66
CA ARG A 91 6.77 13.47 13.10
C ARG A 91 7.06 12.06 13.59
N TYR A 92 8.03 11.40 12.97
CA TYR A 92 8.41 10.02 13.29
C TYR A 92 9.70 9.99 14.11
N CYS A 93 9.82 9.05 15.02
CA CYS A 93 11.03 8.84 15.82
C CYS A 93 12.22 8.56 14.87
N PRO A 94 13.32 9.33 14.96
CA PRO A 94 14.42 9.21 13.99
C PRO A 94 15.15 7.87 14.06
N ILE A 95 14.96 7.10 15.15
CA ILE A 95 15.70 5.89 15.47
C ILE A 95 14.92 4.64 15.08
N CYS A 96 13.68 4.50 15.56
CA CYS A 96 12.88 3.31 15.26
C CYS A 96 12.00 3.44 14.01
N LYS A 97 11.74 4.67 13.52
CA LYS A 97 10.85 4.98 12.37
C LYS A 97 9.40 4.46 12.46
N LEU A 98 9.03 3.78 13.56
CA LEU A 98 7.71 3.15 13.75
C LEU A 98 6.79 4.00 14.63
N HIS A 99 7.34 4.79 15.55
CA HIS A 99 6.55 5.64 16.43
C HIS A 99 6.43 7.03 15.82
N GLY A 100 5.20 7.51 15.58
CA GLY A 100 4.95 8.83 15.01
C GLY A 100 3.80 9.56 15.68
N ILE A 101 3.87 10.89 15.70
CA ILE A 101 2.84 11.78 16.24
C ILE A 101 2.41 12.79 15.19
N LYS A 102 1.16 13.30 15.28
CA LYS A 102 0.69 14.37 14.40
C LYS A 102 1.26 15.71 14.85
N ILE A 103 1.83 16.48 13.91
CA ILE A 103 2.54 17.74 14.21
C ILE A 103 1.56 18.86 14.60
N LYS A 104 0.33 18.83 14.08
CA LYS A 104 -0.69 19.85 14.33
C LYS A 104 -1.50 19.60 15.60
N ASP A 105 -1.29 18.48 16.27
CA ASP A 105 -2.00 18.17 17.50
C ASP A 105 -1.39 19.01 18.65
N LYS A 106 -2.20 19.92 19.20
CA LYS A 106 -1.77 20.82 20.28
C LYS A 106 -1.72 20.14 21.64
N ASN A 107 -2.03 18.85 21.72
CA ASN A 107 -1.99 18.13 22.98
C ASN A 107 -0.53 17.99 23.47
N CYS A 108 -0.18 18.76 24.51
CA CYS A 108 1.16 18.84 25.08
C CYS A 108 1.68 17.48 25.58
N HIS A 109 0.77 16.57 25.95
CA HIS A 109 1.12 15.23 26.40
C HIS A 109 1.73 14.38 25.27
N LEU A 110 1.20 14.45 24.05
CA LEU A 110 1.71 13.66 22.91
C LEU A 110 3.14 14.05 22.52
N ALA A 111 3.43 15.35 22.50
CA ALA A 111 4.77 15.85 22.21
C ALA A 111 5.79 15.44 23.28
N ARG A 112 5.43 15.60 24.57
CA ARG A 112 6.28 15.18 25.69
C ARG A 112 6.53 13.67 25.67
N ASP A 113 5.49 12.88 25.39
CA ASP A 113 5.58 11.43 25.38
C ASP A 113 6.41 10.92 24.19
N PHE A 114 6.36 11.63 23.06
CA PHE A 114 7.24 11.39 21.91
C PHE A 114 8.70 11.70 22.24
N GLU A 115 9.02 12.83 22.87
CA GLU A 115 10.40 13.16 23.26
C GLU A 115 10.93 12.12 24.26
N ARG A 116 10.11 11.73 25.25
CA ARG A 116 10.45 10.64 26.18
C ARG A 116 10.68 9.31 25.46
N HIS A 117 9.90 9.00 24.42
CA HIS A 117 10.15 7.85 23.57
C HIS A 117 11.50 7.96 22.87
N VAL A 118 11.81 9.10 22.25
CA VAL A 118 13.07 9.32 21.53
C VAL A 118 14.27 9.13 22.44
N GLU A 119 14.26 9.67 23.66
CA GLU A 119 15.34 9.48 24.64
C GLU A 119 15.53 8.02 25.04
N LYS A 120 14.43 7.32 25.38
CA LYS A 120 14.48 5.87 25.66
C LYS A 120 14.97 5.08 24.46
N CYS A 121 14.56 5.48 23.26
CA CYS A 121 14.95 4.81 22.01
C CYS A 121 16.43 5.06 21.66
N LYS A 122 17.00 6.23 22.02
CA LYS A 122 18.46 6.49 21.94
C LYS A 122 19.24 5.54 22.83
N LEU A 123 18.84 5.42 24.10
CA LEU A 123 19.49 4.53 25.07
C LEU A 123 19.45 3.07 24.60
N ASN A 124 18.34 2.65 23.99
CA ASN A 124 18.15 1.27 23.53
C ASN A 124 18.76 0.99 22.13
N LYS A 125 19.41 1.96 21.48
CA LYS A 125 19.88 1.87 20.07
C LYS A 125 18.76 1.48 19.08
N GLY A 126 17.54 1.98 19.31
CA GLY A 126 16.35 1.61 18.54
C GLY A 126 15.46 0.61 19.26
N LYS A 127 14.31 0.25 18.65
CA LYS A 127 13.65 -1.01 19.02
C LYS A 127 14.62 -2.12 18.58
N GLN A 128 15.43 -2.62 19.50
CA GLN A 128 16.06 -3.90 19.27
C GLN A 128 14.92 -4.91 19.11
N VAL A 129 14.93 -5.64 18.01
CA VAL A 129 14.11 -6.84 17.89
C VAL A 129 14.60 -7.75 19.01
N LEU A 130 13.91 -7.74 20.15
CA LEU A 130 14.08 -8.80 21.12
C LEU A 130 13.54 -10.04 20.44
N LEU A 131 14.46 -10.85 19.91
CA LEU A 131 14.14 -12.24 19.61
C LEU A 131 13.66 -12.84 20.93
N SER A 132 12.52 -13.53 20.92
CA SER A 132 12.10 -14.27 22.11
C SER A 132 13.25 -15.17 22.56
N SER A 133 13.44 -15.31 23.87
CA SER A 133 14.48 -16.17 24.45
C SER A 133 14.41 -17.61 23.94
N SER A 134 13.23 -18.03 23.50
CA SER A 134 13.00 -19.26 22.75
C SER A 134 13.06 -18.97 21.25
N GLN A 135 13.83 -19.75 20.49
CA GLN A 135 13.75 -19.75 19.03
C GLN A 135 12.35 -20.24 18.62
N ILE A 136 11.46 -19.31 18.30
CA ILE A 136 10.17 -19.65 17.71
C ILE A 136 10.42 -19.79 16.20
N PRO A 137 10.15 -20.95 15.58
CA PRO A 137 10.23 -21.06 14.13
C PRO A 137 9.29 -20.04 13.50
N PHE A 138 9.78 -19.22 12.57
CA PHE A 138 8.94 -18.25 11.86
C PHE A 138 7.97 -18.99 10.93
N ALA A 139 6.80 -19.34 11.49
CA ALA A 139 5.70 -19.97 10.79
C ALA A 139 4.49 -19.03 10.84
N PRO A 140 4.43 -17.99 10.01
CA PRO A 140 3.36 -16.99 10.06
C PRO A 140 1.96 -17.59 9.85
N HIS A 141 1.85 -18.74 9.17
CA HIS A 141 0.60 -19.50 9.03
C HIS A 141 0.15 -20.18 10.34
N ILE A 142 1.05 -20.39 11.30
CA ILE A 142 0.78 -20.93 12.64
C ILE A 142 0.39 -19.81 13.62
N TYR A 143 1.13 -18.68 13.59
CA TYR A 143 0.95 -17.60 14.58
C TYR A 143 -0.03 -16.50 14.14
N GLY A 144 -0.38 -16.42 12.85
CA GLY A 144 -1.34 -15.44 12.33
C GLY A 144 -2.78 -15.94 12.29
N ASN A 145 -3.00 -17.25 12.49
CA ASN A 145 -4.34 -17.86 12.47
C ASN A 145 -4.74 -18.23 13.90
N GLN A 146 -5.66 -17.46 14.48
CA GLN A 146 -6.13 -17.68 15.87
C GLN A 146 -6.79 -19.05 16.05
N THR A 147 -7.50 -19.55 15.04
CA THR A 147 -8.10 -20.89 15.03
C THR A 147 -7.03 -21.96 15.13
N TYR A 148 -5.97 -21.88 14.32
CA TYR A 148 -4.85 -22.81 14.38
C TYR A 148 -4.15 -22.77 15.74
N MET A 149 -3.92 -21.57 16.27
CA MET A 149 -3.26 -21.39 17.57
C MET A 149 -4.09 -21.97 18.73
N TYR A 150 -5.41 -21.79 18.71
CA TYR A 150 -6.33 -22.37 19.69
C TYR A 150 -6.34 -23.91 19.61
N LEU A 151 -6.45 -24.47 18.39
CA LEU A 151 -6.45 -25.91 18.19
C LEU A 151 -5.13 -26.55 18.60
N LEU A 152 -4.00 -25.89 18.31
CA LEU A 152 -2.67 -26.32 18.74
C LEU A 152 -2.55 -26.33 20.27
N ALA A 153 -3.04 -25.28 20.95
CA ALA A 153 -2.95 -25.15 22.40
C ALA A 153 -3.80 -26.18 23.17
N ASN A 154 -4.87 -26.67 22.56
CA ASN A 154 -5.77 -27.65 23.15
C ASN A 154 -5.55 -29.08 22.62
N GLU A 155 -4.43 -29.34 21.92
CA GLU A 155 -4.10 -30.66 21.34
C GLU A 155 -5.16 -31.19 20.35
N MET A 156 -5.91 -30.30 19.69
CA MET A 156 -6.98 -30.60 18.72
C MET A 156 -6.59 -30.31 17.27
N LEU A 157 -5.31 -30.49 16.92
CA LEU A 157 -4.80 -30.20 15.57
C LEU A 157 -5.44 -31.05 14.47
N ASP A 158 -5.89 -32.25 14.81
CA ASP A 158 -6.61 -33.17 13.91
C ASP A 158 -7.91 -32.56 13.38
N LYS A 159 -8.50 -31.62 14.14
CA LYS A 159 -9.70 -30.90 13.72
C LYS A 159 -9.40 -29.84 12.67
N PHE A 160 -8.17 -29.31 12.59
CA PHE A 160 -7.84 -28.18 11.71
C PHE A 160 -8.05 -28.53 10.23
N LYS A 161 -8.88 -27.73 9.55
CA LYS A 161 -9.11 -27.83 8.10
C LYS A 161 -8.56 -26.60 7.39
N PRO A 162 -7.79 -26.76 6.30
CA PRO A 162 -7.39 -25.61 5.49
C PRO A 162 -8.62 -24.97 4.84
N THR A 163 -8.55 -23.67 4.53
CA THR A 163 -9.61 -22.98 3.78
C THR A 163 -9.76 -23.61 2.40
N GLN A 164 -10.91 -24.23 2.13
CA GLN A 164 -11.16 -24.97 0.89
C GLN A 164 -12.11 -24.22 -0.06
N TYR A 165 -12.91 -23.32 0.50
CA TYR A 165 -14.02 -22.64 -0.17
C TYR A 165 -13.73 -21.14 -0.30
N TYR A 166 -14.05 -20.59 -1.47
CA TYR A 166 -13.68 -19.22 -1.87
C TYR A 166 -14.58 -18.68 -2.98
N ILE A 167 -14.50 -17.38 -3.21
CA ILE A 167 -15.15 -16.67 -4.31
C ILE A 167 -14.07 -16.09 -5.23
N THR A 168 -14.19 -16.28 -6.53
CA THR A 168 -13.39 -15.57 -7.53
C THR A 168 -14.29 -14.73 -8.41
N TYR A 169 -13.86 -13.54 -8.81
CA TYR A 169 -14.61 -12.71 -9.75
C TYR A 169 -13.70 -12.06 -10.77
N ASP A 170 -14.30 -11.65 -11.89
CA ASP A 170 -13.64 -10.94 -12.96
C ASP A 170 -14.58 -9.86 -13.51
N PHE A 171 -14.08 -8.63 -13.62
CA PHE A 171 -14.79 -7.49 -14.16
C PHE A 171 -14.32 -7.17 -15.56
N GLU A 172 -15.28 -7.01 -16.46
CA GLU A 172 -15.01 -6.29 -17.70
C GLU A 172 -15.42 -4.84 -17.53
N THR A 173 -14.48 -3.95 -17.85
CA THR A 173 -14.64 -2.50 -17.70
C THR A 173 -14.40 -1.80 -19.03
N VAL A 174 -15.00 -0.63 -19.18
CA VAL A 174 -14.72 0.29 -20.28
C VAL A 174 -14.10 1.57 -19.73
N GLU A 175 -13.12 2.10 -20.44
CA GLU A 175 -12.50 3.36 -20.07
C GLU A 175 -13.33 4.53 -20.59
N ARG A 176 -13.78 5.41 -19.68
CA ARG A 176 -14.40 6.69 -20.02
C ARG A 176 -13.45 7.83 -19.71
N ASN A 177 -13.10 8.61 -20.73
CA ASN A 177 -12.28 9.81 -20.58
C ASN A 177 -13.07 10.91 -19.87
N ILE A 178 -12.47 11.47 -18.80
CA ILE A 178 -13.07 12.55 -18.01
C ILE A 178 -12.18 13.80 -17.94
N ASN A 179 -10.86 13.66 -18.12
CA ASN A 179 -9.89 14.75 -18.20
C ASN A 179 -10.13 15.88 -17.19
N LYS A 180 -10.19 15.54 -15.90
CA LYS A 180 -10.64 16.45 -14.84
C LYS A 180 -9.60 16.66 -13.76
N TYR A 181 -9.41 17.93 -13.36
CA TYR A 181 -8.54 18.30 -12.24
C TYR A 181 -9.24 18.11 -10.88
N PHE A 182 -8.49 17.60 -9.90
CA PHE A 182 -8.95 17.38 -8.52
C PHE A 182 -7.89 17.81 -7.49
N GLY A 183 -8.34 18.07 -6.26
CA GLY A 183 -7.49 18.46 -5.15
C GLY A 183 -7.33 19.98 -4.99
N LYS A 184 -6.18 20.43 -4.48
CA LYS A 184 -5.89 21.85 -4.22
C LYS A 184 -5.69 22.60 -5.53
N LYS A 185 -6.49 23.66 -5.70
CA LYS A 185 -6.37 24.61 -6.80
C LYS A 185 -5.01 25.31 -6.77
N LYS A 186 -4.36 25.42 -7.93
CA LYS A 186 -3.19 26.27 -8.19
C LYS A 186 -3.66 27.58 -8.80
N ASP A 187 -2.90 28.66 -8.69
CA ASP A 187 -3.29 29.97 -9.26
C ASP A 187 -3.29 29.97 -10.81
N GLU A 188 -2.65 28.98 -11.42
CA GLU A 188 -2.58 28.76 -12.86
C GLU A 188 -3.89 28.17 -13.43
N LYS A 189 -4.23 28.60 -14.65
CA LYS A 189 -5.33 28.04 -15.45
C LYS A 189 -4.76 27.35 -16.68
N ASN A 190 -5.43 26.30 -17.16
CA ASN A 190 -5.05 25.65 -18.41
C ASN A 190 -5.46 26.50 -19.62
N GLU A 191 -5.08 26.07 -20.82
CA GLU A 191 -5.40 26.74 -22.10
C GLU A 191 -6.91 26.92 -22.34
N ALA A 192 -7.73 26.04 -21.75
CA ALA A 192 -9.20 26.12 -21.78
C ALA A 192 -9.80 27.00 -20.66
N GLY A 193 -8.97 27.69 -19.86
CA GLY A 193 -9.41 28.57 -18.78
C GLY A 193 -9.90 27.86 -17.51
N GLN A 194 -9.80 26.53 -17.42
CA GLN A 194 -10.10 25.76 -16.22
C GLN A 194 -9.00 25.90 -15.18
N GLN A 195 -9.42 25.96 -13.90
CA GLN A 195 -8.51 26.02 -12.77
C GLN A 195 -7.70 24.72 -12.66
N ILE A 196 -6.37 24.82 -12.70
CA ILE A 196 -5.50 23.65 -12.54
C ILE A 196 -5.48 23.27 -11.06
N SER A 197 -5.54 21.97 -10.78
CA SER A 197 -5.31 21.44 -9.43
C SER A 197 -4.05 20.58 -9.38
N ASN A 198 -3.65 20.13 -8.19
CA ASN A 198 -2.45 19.29 -8.03
C ASN A 198 -2.58 17.87 -8.59
N SER A 199 -3.79 17.40 -8.89
CA SER A 199 -4.04 16.10 -9.48
C SER A 199 -4.93 16.25 -10.70
N PHE A 200 -4.69 15.40 -11.70
CA PHE A 200 -5.46 15.32 -12.93
C PHE A 200 -5.85 13.86 -13.17
N GLN A 201 -7.12 13.63 -13.48
CA GLN A 201 -7.66 12.31 -13.77
C GLN A 201 -8.04 12.24 -15.24
N ASN A 202 -7.36 11.38 -15.99
CA ASN A 202 -7.57 11.22 -17.44
C ASN A 202 -8.90 10.50 -17.69
N SER A 203 -9.13 9.40 -16.99
CA SER A 203 -10.26 8.50 -17.23
C SER A 203 -10.78 7.86 -15.94
N ILE A 204 -11.95 7.23 -16.07
CA ILE A 204 -12.56 6.35 -15.08
C ILE A 204 -12.91 5.02 -15.76
N LEU A 205 -12.73 3.91 -15.04
CA LEU A 205 -13.18 2.59 -15.48
C LEU A 205 -14.63 2.40 -15.07
N GLU A 206 -15.51 2.18 -16.04
CA GLU A 206 -16.92 1.89 -15.82
C GLU A 206 -17.16 0.39 -15.99
N PRO A 207 -17.76 -0.30 -15.01
CA PRO A 207 -18.00 -1.73 -15.12
C PRO A 207 -19.10 -1.99 -16.16
N LEU A 208 -18.84 -2.95 -17.06
CA LEU A 208 -19.80 -3.43 -18.05
C LEU A 208 -20.48 -4.71 -17.59
N ARG A 209 -19.70 -5.62 -17.02
CA ARG A 209 -20.17 -6.93 -16.54
C ARG A 209 -19.21 -7.53 -15.54
N VAL A 210 -19.71 -8.49 -14.78
CA VAL A 210 -18.95 -9.26 -13.82
C VAL A 210 -19.33 -10.73 -13.90
N ALA A 211 -18.31 -11.58 -14.00
CA ALA A 211 -18.45 -13.02 -13.86
C ALA A 211 -17.89 -13.42 -12.49
N THR A 212 -18.59 -14.30 -11.78
CA THR A 212 -18.16 -14.75 -10.44
C THR A 212 -18.35 -16.25 -10.31
N SER A 213 -17.31 -16.92 -9.81
CA SER A 213 -17.34 -18.34 -9.46
C SER A 213 -17.25 -18.49 -7.96
N ILE A 214 -18.17 -19.25 -7.38
CA ILE A 214 -18.30 -19.49 -5.95
C ILE A 214 -18.07 -20.97 -5.73
N LYS A 215 -17.00 -21.31 -5.03
CA LYS A 215 -16.68 -22.67 -4.62
C LYS A 215 -17.11 -22.86 -3.18
N SER A 216 -18.22 -23.56 -2.97
CA SER A 216 -18.79 -23.93 -1.67
C SER A 216 -18.66 -25.43 -1.41
N LYS A 217 -19.08 -25.89 -0.23
CA LYS A 217 -19.14 -27.32 0.13
C LYS A 217 -20.08 -28.11 -0.79
N SER A 218 -21.15 -27.47 -1.25
CA SER A 218 -22.13 -28.04 -2.19
C SER A 218 -21.65 -28.14 -3.63
N GLY A 219 -20.53 -27.50 -3.99
CA GLY A 219 -19.97 -27.53 -5.34
C GLY A 219 -19.54 -26.16 -5.84
N ILE A 220 -19.39 -26.04 -7.17
CA ILE A 220 -19.02 -24.79 -7.83
C ILE A 220 -20.29 -24.22 -8.49
N ARG A 221 -20.64 -22.98 -8.16
CA ARG A 221 -21.69 -22.22 -8.85
C ARG A 221 -21.10 -20.97 -9.50
N THR A 222 -21.62 -20.59 -10.65
CA THR A 222 -21.22 -19.37 -11.35
C THR A 222 -22.41 -18.42 -11.44
N ILE A 223 -22.17 -17.14 -11.15
CA ILE A 223 -23.15 -16.06 -11.30
C ILE A 223 -22.60 -15.00 -12.25
N TYR A 224 -23.50 -14.30 -12.93
CA TYR A 224 -23.15 -13.33 -13.96
C TYR A 224 -24.12 -12.15 -13.92
N TYR A 225 -23.58 -10.94 -13.93
CA TYR A 225 -24.32 -9.68 -13.93
C TYR A 225 -23.75 -8.73 -14.97
N ASP A 226 -24.59 -7.93 -15.60
CA ASP A 226 -24.16 -6.93 -16.59
C ASP A 226 -25.02 -5.67 -16.63
N LEU A 227 -24.52 -4.68 -17.36
CA LEU A 227 -25.12 -3.35 -17.49
C LEU A 227 -26.57 -3.33 -18.01
N ARG A 228 -27.08 -4.43 -18.59
CA ARG A 228 -28.47 -4.52 -19.06
C ARG A 228 -29.44 -4.66 -17.88
N GLN A 229 -28.94 -5.02 -16.70
CA GLN A 229 -29.69 -5.06 -15.45
C GLN A 229 -29.49 -3.72 -14.72
N GLU A 230 -30.58 -3.11 -14.27
CA GLU A 230 -30.49 -1.91 -13.42
C GLU A 230 -29.79 -2.25 -12.10
N ASN A 231 -28.84 -1.41 -11.68
CA ASN A 231 -28.09 -1.59 -10.43
C ASN A 231 -27.41 -2.98 -10.32
N PHE A 232 -26.87 -3.48 -11.42
CA PHE A 232 -26.29 -4.83 -11.48
C PHE A 232 -25.10 -5.01 -10.52
N ILE A 233 -24.39 -3.93 -10.18
CA ILE A 233 -23.28 -3.97 -9.21
C ILE A 233 -23.82 -4.21 -7.80
N GLU A 234 -24.87 -3.50 -7.42
CA GLU A 234 -25.53 -3.64 -6.13
C GLU A 234 -26.12 -5.04 -5.98
N GLN A 235 -26.82 -5.54 -7.01
CA GLN A 235 -27.36 -6.90 -7.03
C GLN A 235 -26.26 -7.96 -6.95
N TRP A 236 -25.16 -7.77 -7.69
CA TRP A 236 -23.99 -8.65 -7.62
C TRP A 236 -23.37 -8.67 -6.22
N LEU A 237 -23.15 -7.49 -5.61
CA LEU A 237 -22.61 -7.38 -4.26
C LEU A 237 -23.48 -8.09 -3.23
N GLU A 238 -24.81 -7.97 -3.32
CA GLU A 238 -25.72 -8.69 -2.44
C GLU A 238 -25.57 -10.21 -2.56
N GLU A 239 -25.45 -10.74 -3.78
CA GLU A 239 -25.22 -12.18 -3.97
C GLU A 239 -23.84 -12.64 -3.49
N VAL A 240 -22.80 -11.81 -3.66
CA VAL A 240 -21.46 -12.09 -3.13
C VAL A 240 -21.48 -12.12 -1.61
N PHE A 241 -22.20 -11.21 -0.93
CA PHE A 241 -22.33 -11.23 0.52
C PHE A 241 -23.05 -12.49 1.02
N LYS A 242 -24.17 -12.87 0.40
CA LYS A 242 -24.87 -14.13 0.72
C LYS A 242 -23.95 -15.35 0.51
N ALA A 243 -23.18 -15.35 -0.58
CA ALA A 243 -22.22 -16.41 -0.86
C ALA A 243 -21.09 -16.46 0.18
N ALA A 244 -20.62 -15.29 0.64
CA ALA A 244 -19.56 -15.20 1.63
C ALA A 244 -20.02 -15.69 3.00
N GLU A 245 -21.25 -15.40 3.42
CA GLU A 245 -21.82 -15.97 4.65
C GLU A 245 -21.86 -17.50 4.59
N GLN A 246 -22.32 -18.07 3.47
CA GLN A 246 -22.32 -19.52 3.28
C GLN A 246 -20.90 -20.10 3.30
N ILE A 247 -19.95 -19.47 2.60
CA ILE A 247 -18.55 -19.94 2.56
C ILE A 247 -17.89 -19.85 3.93
N LYS A 248 -18.22 -18.83 4.71
CA LYS A 248 -17.75 -18.71 6.10
C LYS A 248 -18.20 -19.93 6.91
N GLN A 249 -19.48 -20.29 6.83
CA GLN A 249 -20.01 -21.48 7.49
C GLN A 249 -19.37 -22.77 6.97
N ASP A 250 -19.22 -22.91 5.64
CA ASP A 250 -18.63 -24.09 5.01
C ASP A 250 -17.17 -24.31 5.41
N ASN A 251 -16.41 -23.24 5.66
CA ASN A 251 -15.02 -23.32 6.09
C ASN A 251 -14.87 -23.47 7.63
N MET A 252 -15.95 -23.39 8.42
CA MET A 252 -15.89 -23.59 9.87
C MET A 252 -15.42 -25.01 10.21
N CYS A 253 -14.57 -25.09 11.23
CA CYS A 253 -13.82 -26.29 11.57
C CYS A 253 -14.66 -27.41 12.21
N CYS A 254 -15.84 -27.07 12.76
CA CYS A 254 -16.70 -27.98 13.50
C CYS A 254 -17.99 -28.31 12.72
N ASP A 255 -18.02 -29.48 12.10
CA ASP A 255 -19.23 -30.06 11.50
C ASP A 255 -20.19 -30.67 12.55
N SER A 256 -19.82 -30.65 13.85
CA SER A 256 -20.64 -31.22 14.92
C SER A 256 -21.56 -30.15 15.52
N ILE A 257 -22.82 -30.20 15.08
CA ILE A 257 -23.97 -29.57 15.72
C ILE A 257 -24.46 -30.55 16.79
N ASP A 258 -24.68 -30.11 18.03
CA ASP A 258 -25.34 -30.93 19.04
C ASP A 258 -26.83 -31.15 18.67
N ASP A 259 -27.51 -32.10 19.34
CA ASP A 259 -28.93 -32.41 19.08
C ASP A 259 -29.89 -31.21 19.29
N GLU A 260 -29.38 -30.07 19.79
CA GLU A 260 -30.10 -28.83 20.02
C GLU A 260 -29.76 -27.71 19.02
N GLY A 261 -28.95 -27.98 18.00
CA GLY A 261 -28.66 -27.01 16.93
C GLY A 261 -27.50 -26.06 17.22
N ARG A 262 -26.70 -26.29 18.27
CA ARG A 262 -25.58 -25.44 18.68
C ARG A 262 -24.25 -26.05 18.24
N HIS A 263 -23.31 -25.21 17.78
CA HIS A 263 -21.95 -25.64 17.48
C HIS A 263 -21.26 -26.08 18.76
N GLN A 264 -20.72 -27.31 18.76
CA GLN A 264 -20.22 -27.96 19.97
C GLN A 264 -19.00 -27.30 20.63
N ASP A 265 -18.37 -26.31 19.98
CA ASP A 265 -17.37 -25.43 20.59
C ASP A 265 -17.55 -23.99 20.09
N SER A 266 -18.53 -23.27 20.66
CA SER A 266 -18.70 -21.83 20.46
C SER A 266 -17.51 -20.98 20.94
N GLU A 267 -16.51 -21.61 21.58
CA GLU A 267 -15.29 -20.96 22.08
C GLU A 267 -14.13 -20.96 21.09
N ILE A 268 -14.18 -21.72 19.97
CA ILE A 268 -13.12 -21.68 18.96
C ILE A 268 -13.19 -20.34 18.22
N PRO A 269 -12.17 -19.46 18.33
CA PRO A 269 -12.14 -18.22 17.58
C PRO A 269 -12.03 -18.54 16.08
N TYR A 270 -13.09 -18.24 15.33
CA TYR A 270 -13.13 -18.41 13.88
C TYR A 270 -13.11 -17.04 13.18
N GLU A 271 -11.90 -16.50 13.06
CA GLU A 271 -11.59 -15.23 12.39
C GLU A 271 -10.87 -15.47 11.05
N ILE A 272 -11.24 -16.53 10.32
CA ILE A 272 -10.71 -16.76 8.97
C ILE A 272 -11.55 -15.95 8.00
N PRO A 273 -10.96 -15.00 7.28
CA PRO A 273 -11.73 -14.17 6.38
C PRO A 273 -12.04 -14.94 5.10
N VAL A 274 -13.19 -14.64 4.50
CA VAL A 274 -13.64 -15.31 3.27
C VAL A 274 -12.78 -14.83 2.10
N PRO A 275 -12.06 -15.73 1.38
CA PRO A 275 -11.26 -15.31 0.25
C PRO A 275 -12.17 -14.90 -0.91
N VAL A 276 -12.13 -13.62 -1.27
CA VAL A 276 -12.75 -13.07 -2.48
C VAL A 276 -11.62 -12.55 -3.37
N VAL A 277 -11.37 -13.24 -4.47
CA VAL A 277 -10.14 -13.09 -5.29
C VAL A 277 -10.48 -12.57 -6.68
N ASP A 278 -9.78 -11.54 -7.12
CA ASP A 278 -9.85 -11.03 -8.49
C ASP A 278 -8.88 -11.82 -9.41
N TRP A 279 -9.35 -12.20 -10.60
CA TRP A 279 -8.58 -12.95 -11.60
C TRP A 279 -7.40 -12.15 -12.17
N HIS A 280 -7.44 -10.81 -12.15
CA HIS A 280 -6.45 -9.96 -12.82
C HIS A 280 -5.16 -9.65 -12.02
N ILE A 281 -4.94 -10.26 -10.83
CA ILE A 281 -3.88 -9.79 -9.94
C ILE A 281 -2.73 -10.77 -9.75
N VAL A 282 -1.57 -10.36 -10.26
CA VAL A 282 -0.24 -10.71 -9.78
C VAL A 282 -0.15 -10.40 -8.28
N GLN A 283 -0.03 -11.43 -7.41
CA GLN A 283 0.23 -11.36 -5.96
C GLN A 283 -0.08 -10.02 -5.26
N GLY A 284 -1.30 -9.83 -4.73
CA GLY A 284 -1.54 -8.77 -3.72
C GLY A 284 -2.92 -8.14 -3.63
N GLY A 285 -3.86 -8.46 -4.53
CA GLY A 285 -5.21 -7.89 -4.51
C GLY A 285 -6.17 -8.69 -3.67
N TYR A 286 -6.11 -8.50 -2.36
CA TYR A 286 -7.07 -9.03 -1.42
C TYR A 286 -8.14 -7.96 -1.17
N LEU A 287 -9.42 -8.28 -1.37
CA LEU A 287 -10.52 -7.33 -1.15
C LEU A 287 -10.80 -7.02 0.35
N GLY A 288 -9.96 -7.54 1.26
CA GLY A 288 -10.10 -7.32 2.70
C GLY A 288 -10.97 -8.38 3.37
N ASP A 289 -10.91 -8.43 4.70
CA ASP A 289 -11.82 -9.23 5.52
C ASP A 289 -13.21 -8.57 5.54
N PHE A 290 -14.22 -9.28 5.04
CA PHE A 290 -15.61 -8.84 4.99
C PHE A 290 -16.36 -9.06 6.31
N SER A 291 -15.75 -9.69 7.31
CA SER A 291 -16.37 -10.02 8.59
C SER A 291 -16.88 -8.80 9.39
N HIS A 292 -16.42 -7.59 9.05
CA HIS A 292 -16.74 -6.34 9.76
C HIS A 292 -17.50 -5.30 8.93
N ILE A 293 -17.92 -5.61 7.69
CA ILE A 293 -18.71 -4.67 6.89
C ILE A 293 -20.18 -4.75 7.32
N LYS A 294 -20.63 -3.76 8.09
CA LYS A 294 -22.06 -3.57 8.37
C LYS A 294 -22.72 -2.88 7.19
N ARG A 295 -23.87 -3.40 6.75
CA ARG A 295 -24.75 -2.75 5.78
C ARG A 295 -25.11 -1.36 6.33
N VAL A 296 -24.79 -0.31 5.58
CA VAL A 296 -25.31 1.03 5.88
C VAL A 296 -26.75 1.01 5.37
N GLU A 297 -27.70 0.96 6.29
CA GLU A 297 -29.12 1.28 6.00
C GLU A 297 -29.29 2.78 5.70
#